data_AF-A0AAV0AQK0-F1
#
_entry.id   AF-A0AAV0AQK0-F1
#
_cell.length_a   1.000
_cell.length_b   1.000
_cell.length_c   1.000
_cell.angle_alpha   90.00
_cell.angle_beta   90.00
_cell.angle_gamma   90.00
#
_symmetry.space_group_name_H-M   'P 1'
#
loop_
_entity.id
_entity.type
_entity.pdbx_description
1 polymer ?
#
loop_
_entity_poly.entity_id
_entity_poly.type
_entity_poly.pdbx_seq_one_letter_code
_entity_poly.pdbx_strand_id
1 'polypeptide(L)'
;MLSRPDSPTRTESEKSEGSGVPFNLLDFRSDETSDYTFFPYLKDGGWGDSWTPPSDGKIIFEKSTLSFINRLLPRIRIPTWIKRAIPVLGKASFGRLKADEWRNLFTIQLPLILPVYWADGGASARSLFQNFAHLVSMVNLALKQTMNSEKVYKYRRHTLKYLESCLVLFPDTNLAPNHHMAVHLSDCLDKFGPSRSWWSFSMERLMGKVLQTSDNNRLGQLEVTFLKNFCRLGNLQSLMSEHEKFPPQLQPFIPQTQAFSISVEKKTDLVQKGKQDFLDSSILKLLTDKINDSFPAPKNQTWISSSEWCKKSKNKIKDFIPINSAIENLSTYSIENLIFSTFKRNPSNSVIKFKTYSRTSHGIIKKIFHHRRTLNDQSLTDTWMLVQTLAPENSRAENPFSKLDNFDMQVDLKVLESKEVVIHISEIHAHCSWLEYKPFEISPNIERKCIALVSLDR
;
A
#
# COMPACT_ATOMS: atom_id res chain seq x y z
N MET A 1 -26.03 56.08 -28.73
CA MET A 1 -26.83 55.56 -29.87
C MET A 1 -25.84 54.83 -30.77
N LEU A 2 -25.84 53.51 -31.00
CA LEU A 2 -26.88 52.47 -30.94
C LEU A 2 -26.25 51.12 -30.54
N SER A 3 -27.00 50.42 -29.68
CA SER A 3 -27.27 48.97 -29.55
C SER A 3 -26.18 47.91 -29.78
N ARG A 4 -25.91 47.12 -28.73
CA ARG A 4 -25.42 45.73 -28.80
C ARG A 4 -26.58 44.78 -29.17
N PRO A 5 -26.36 43.68 -29.91
CA PRO A 5 -27.34 42.61 -30.02
C PRO A 5 -27.30 41.67 -28.79
N ASP A 6 -28.47 41.17 -28.42
CA ASP A 6 -28.75 40.36 -27.24
C ASP A 6 -28.11 38.96 -27.28
N SER A 7 -27.77 38.48 -26.09
CA SER A 7 -27.31 37.10 -25.85
C SER A 7 -28.53 36.16 -25.80
N PRO A 8 -28.48 34.94 -26.38
CA PRO A 8 -29.58 34.01 -26.26
C PRO A 8 -29.71 33.49 -24.84
N THR A 9 -30.91 33.68 -24.29
CA THR A 9 -31.38 33.27 -22.97
C THR A 9 -31.29 31.75 -22.82
N ARG A 10 -30.64 31.30 -21.75
CA ARG A 10 -30.61 29.89 -21.35
C ARG A 10 -31.93 29.57 -20.66
N THR A 11 -32.81 28.85 -21.32
CA THR A 11 -34.04 28.32 -20.74
C THR A 11 -33.66 27.30 -19.65
N GLU A 12 -33.82 27.69 -18.40
CA GLU A 12 -33.84 26.76 -17.27
C GLU A 12 -35.12 25.94 -17.38
N SER A 13 -34.97 24.66 -17.72
CA SER A 13 -36.03 23.68 -17.48
C SER A 13 -35.86 23.15 -16.06
N GLU A 14 -36.85 23.45 -15.22
CA GLU A 14 -37.04 22.83 -13.92
C GLU A 14 -37.01 21.30 -14.07
N LYS A 15 -35.97 20.66 -13.52
CA LYS A 15 -35.97 19.21 -13.32
C LYS A 15 -36.48 18.93 -11.91
N SER A 16 -37.64 18.29 -11.87
CA SER A 16 -38.26 17.73 -10.68
C SER A 16 -37.29 16.83 -9.91
N GLU A 17 -37.32 16.97 -8.58
CA GLU A 17 -36.70 16.05 -7.63
C GLU A 17 -37.35 14.67 -7.78
N GLY A 18 -36.63 13.71 -8.38
CA GLY A 18 -37.10 12.32 -8.45
C GLY A 18 -36.73 11.59 -9.74
N SER A 19 -35.44 11.47 -10.07
CA SER A 19 -34.95 10.38 -10.94
C SER A 19 -33.43 10.27 -10.88
N GLY A 20 -32.92 9.05 -10.73
CA GLY A 20 -31.49 8.74 -10.72
C GLY A 20 -30.83 9.03 -12.08
N VAL A 21 -29.52 9.30 -12.05
CA VAL A 21 -28.73 9.60 -13.25
C VAL A 21 -28.31 8.27 -13.92
N PRO A 22 -28.67 8.01 -15.20
CA PRO A 22 -28.24 6.79 -15.90
C PRO A 22 -26.76 6.84 -16.29
N PHE A 23 -26.08 5.70 -16.22
CA PHE A 23 -24.63 5.56 -16.46
C PHE A 23 -24.26 5.37 -17.96
N ASN A 24 -25.20 5.58 -18.89
CA ASN A 24 -24.97 5.36 -20.32
C ASN A 24 -24.88 6.69 -21.06
N LEU A 25 -23.67 7.25 -21.17
CA LEU A 25 -23.37 8.29 -22.18
C LEU A 25 -21.87 8.48 -22.38
N LEU A 26 -21.16 7.38 -22.66
CA LEU A 26 -19.86 7.40 -23.32
C LEU A 26 -19.82 6.22 -24.32
N ASP A 27 -20.33 6.47 -25.51
CA ASP A 27 -20.15 5.59 -26.67
C ASP A 27 -18.67 5.64 -27.08
N PHE A 28 -17.93 4.56 -26.83
CA PHE A 28 -16.65 4.30 -27.47
C PHE A 28 -16.88 3.23 -28.54
N ARG A 29 -17.19 3.65 -29.76
CA ARG A 29 -17.14 2.77 -30.93
C ARG A 29 -15.69 2.55 -31.33
N SER A 30 -15.28 1.30 -31.43
CA SER A 30 -14.04 0.87 -32.05
C SER A 30 -14.43 -0.03 -33.22
N ASP A 31 -14.12 0.41 -34.43
CA ASP A 31 -14.35 -0.32 -35.68
C ASP A 31 -13.09 -1.11 -36.09
N GLU A 32 -12.46 -1.83 -35.16
CA GLU A 32 -11.36 -2.74 -35.48
C GLU A 32 -11.68 -4.16 -35.05
N THR A 33 -11.96 -5.01 -36.05
CA THR A 33 -12.00 -6.45 -35.93
C THR A 33 -10.61 -6.97 -35.56
N SER A 34 -10.38 -7.21 -34.26
CA SER A 34 -9.19 -7.94 -33.81
C SER A 34 -9.54 -9.42 -33.63
N ASP A 35 -9.04 -10.21 -34.59
CA ASP A 35 -8.98 -11.66 -34.50
C ASP A 35 -8.02 -12.07 -33.36
N TYR A 36 -8.56 -12.18 -32.16
CA TYR A 36 -8.01 -13.06 -31.13
C TYR A 36 -9.15 -13.91 -30.61
N THR A 37 -9.11 -15.20 -30.92
CA THR A 37 -10.00 -16.21 -30.37
C THR A 37 -9.85 -16.25 -28.86
N PHE A 38 -10.74 -15.52 -28.20
CA PHE A 38 -10.98 -15.58 -26.76
C PHE A 38 -11.55 -16.96 -26.45
N PHE A 39 -10.77 -17.82 -25.80
CA PHE A 39 -11.22 -19.13 -25.33
C PHE A 39 -11.55 -19.03 -23.83
N PRO A 40 -12.84 -18.90 -23.43
CA PRO A 40 -13.24 -18.73 -22.04
C PRO A 40 -13.15 -20.00 -21.18
N TYR A 41 -12.69 -21.13 -21.73
CA TYR A 41 -12.69 -22.40 -21.00
C TYR A 41 -11.41 -22.63 -20.21
N LEU A 42 -11.37 -22.09 -18.99
CA LEU A 42 -10.54 -22.66 -17.93
C LEU A 42 -11.33 -23.82 -17.32
N LYS A 43 -10.84 -25.06 -17.48
CA LYS A 43 -11.41 -26.26 -16.86
C LYS A 43 -11.59 -26.05 -15.35
N ASP A 44 -12.78 -26.38 -14.86
CA ASP A 44 -13.19 -26.30 -13.47
C ASP A 44 -12.19 -26.95 -12.51
N GLY A 45 -11.41 -26.09 -11.87
CA GLY A 45 -10.50 -26.42 -10.77
C GLY A 45 -11.11 -26.00 -9.44
N GLY A 46 -12.21 -26.66 -9.07
CA GLY A 46 -12.75 -26.87 -7.73
C GLY A 46 -12.83 -25.69 -6.77
N TRP A 47 -14.02 -25.09 -6.63
CA TRP A 47 -14.71 -24.66 -5.39
C TRP A 47 -16.19 -24.47 -5.79
N GLY A 48 -17.14 -25.12 -5.09
CA GLY A 48 -18.52 -25.29 -5.57
C GLY A 48 -19.25 -24.02 -6.01
N ASP A 49 -19.73 -24.03 -7.26
CA ASP A 49 -20.31 -22.92 -8.03
C ASP A 49 -21.72 -22.48 -7.61
N SER A 50 -22.11 -22.65 -6.34
CA SER A 50 -23.44 -22.26 -5.87
C SER A 50 -23.43 -20.85 -5.26
N TRP A 51 -23.23 -19.84 -6.10
CA TRP A 51 -23.46 -18.44 -5.71
C TRP A 51 -24.91 -18.26 -5.27
N THR A 52 -25.12 -17.78 -4.06
CA THR A 52 -26.48 -17.56 -3.54
C THR A 52 -26.83 -16.08 -3.67
N PRO A 53 -27.73 -15.68 -4.59
CA PRO A 53 -28.17 -14.30 -4.66
C PRO A 53 -28.92 -13.90 -3.38
N PRO A 54 -28.91 -12.61 -3.01
CA PRO A 54 -29.78 -12.12 -1.95
C PRO A 54 -31.24 -12.08 -2.40
N SER A 55 -32.15 -12.28 -1.46
CA SER A 55 -33.59 -12.48 -1.70
C SER A 55 -34.29 -11.30 -2.39
N ASP A 56 -33.80 -10.07 -2.19
CA ASP A 56 -34.50 -8.84 -2.60
C ASP A 56 -34.04 -8.27 -3.95
N GLY A 57 -33.15 -8.95 -4.69
CA GLY A 57 -32.65 -8.53 -6.00
C GLY A 57 -31.81 -7.23 -6.02
N LYS A 58 -31.82 -6.46 -4.92
CA LYS A 58 -31.06 -5.21 -4.77
C LYS A 58 -30.12 -5.31 -3.58
N ILE A 59 -28.82 -5.34 -3.85
CA ILE A 59 -27.77 -5.23 -2.83
C ILE A 59 -27.55 -3.75 -2.57
N ILE A 60 -28.33 -3.21 -1.64
CA ILE A 60 -28.15 -1.84 -1.17
C ILE A 60 -27.33 -1.93 0.12
N PHE A 61 -26.29 -1.09 0.23
CA PHE A 61 -25.66 -0.84 1.52
C PHE A 61 -26.71 -0.21 2.44
N GLU A 62 -27.40 -1.05 3.21
CA GLU A 62 -28.41 -0.61 4.14
C GLU A 62 -27.81 0.37 5.16
N LYS A 63 -28.70 1.17 5.77
CA LYS A 63 -28.34 2.09 6.85
C LYS A 63 -27.60 1.39 8.00
N SER A 64 -27.95 0.14 8.29
CA SER A 64 -27.29 -0.74 9.25
C SER A 64 -25.81 -1.01 8.89
N THR A 65 -25.56 -1.41 7.63
CA THR A 65 -24.22 -1.68 7.11
C THR A 65 -23.36 -0.42 7.12
N LEU A 66 -23.88 0.70 6.62
CA LEU A 66 -23.16 1.97 6.61
C LEU A 66 -22.84 2.46 8.02
N SER A 67 -23.76 2.26 8.97
CA SER A 67 -23.53 2.59 10.39
C SER A 67 -22.40 1.75 10.97
N PHE A 68 -22.38 0.44 10.69
CA PHE A 68 -21.32 -0.47 11.13
C PHE A 68 -19.95 -0.05 10.57
N ILE A 69 -19.87 0.21 9.26
CA ILE A 69 -18.64 0.66 8.59
C ILE A 69 -18.17 1.99 9.17
N ASN A 70 -19.05 2.99 9.25
CA ASN A 70 -18.71 4.33 9.73
C ASN A 70 -18.30 4.37 11.21
N ARG A 71 -18.73 3.39 12.01
CA ARG A 71 -18.25 3.23 13.39
C ARG A 71 -16.80 2.73 13.47
N LEU A 72 -16.36 1.95 12.48
CA LEU A 72 -15.03 1.35 12.45
C LEU A 72 -14.00 2.16 11.66
N LEU A 73 -14.39 2.88 10.60
CA LEU A 73 -13.46 3.67 9.77
C LEU A 73 -12.51 4.59 10.58
N PRO A 74 -12.99 5.36 11.59
CA PRO A 74 -12.12 6.26 12.35
C PRO A 74 -11.11 5.55 13.27
N ARG A 75 -11.35 4.27 13.57
CA ARG A 75 -10.47 3.44 14.41
C ARG A 75 -9.29 2.86 13.64
N ILE A 76 -9.38 2.82 12.30
CA ILE A 76 -8.33 2.27 11.46
C ILE A 76 -7.11 3.20 11.52
N ARG A 77 -5.97 2.60 11.84
CA ARG A 77 -4.67 3.26 11.82
C ARG A 77 -4.03 3.00 10.47
N ILE A 78 -3.85 4.07 9.70
CA ILE A 78 -3.30 4.04 8.34
C ILE A 78 -2.00 4.84 8.34
N PRO A 79 -0.91 4.30 7.76
CA PRO A 79 0.36 5.02 7.66
C PRO A 79 0.23 6.40 7.04
N THR A 80 0.96 7.38 7.55
CA THR A 80 0.81 8.80 7.22
C THR A 80 1.13 9.15 5.76
N TRP A 81 1.86 8.28 5.07
CA TRP A 81 2.17 8.45 3.65
C TRP A 81 0.97 8.12 2.73
N ILE A 82 -0.09 7.51 3.26
CA ILE A 82 -1.38 7.34 2.58
C ILE A 82 -2.25 8.60 2.81
N LYS A 83 -2.30 9.48 1.80
CA LYS A 83 -2.88 10.82 1.94
C LYS A 83 -4.42 10.91 1.81
N ARG A 84 -5.11 9.85 1.36
CA ARG A 84 -6.55 9.88 1.02
C ARG A 84 -7.33 8.68 1.56
N ALA A 85 -7.33 8.53 2.89
CA ALA A 85 -8.20 7.58 3.56
C ALA A 85 -9.54 8.23 3.91
N ILE A 86 -10.63 7.46 3.82
CA ILE A 86 -11.97 8.01 4.01
C ILE A 86 -12.38 7.87 5.49
N PRO A 87 -12.72 8.96 6.18
CA PRO A 87 -13.19 8.89 7.57
C PRO A 87 -14.66 8.43 7.66
N VAL A 88 -15.47 8.71 6.64
CA VAL A 88 -16.92 8.42 6.60
C VAL A 88 -17.38 8.12 5.17
N LEU A 89 -18.15 7.05 5.01
CA LEU A 89 -18.79 6.61 3.77
C LEU A 89 -20.27 7.01 3.71
N GLY A 90 -20.72 7.48 2.54
CA GLY A 90 -22.15 7.69 2.25
C GLY A 90 -22.80 8.93 2.87
N LYS A 91 -22.03 9.87 3.43
CA LYS A 91 -22.56 11.17 3.90
C LYS A 91 -22.38 12.25 2.84
N ALA A 92 -23.44 13.01 2.58
CA ALA A 92 -23.44 14.12 1.62
C ALA A 92 -22.33 15.15 1.91
N SER A 93 -21.99 15.36 3.18
CA SER A 93 -20.94 16.29 3.62
C SER A 93 -19.52 15.94 3.14
N PHE A 94 -19.26 14.68 2.75
CA PHE A 94 -17.93 14.25 2.30
C PHE A 94 -17.73 14.41 0.78
N GLY A 95 -18.81 14.62 0.02
CA GLY A 95 -18.75 14.76 -1.44
C GLY A 95 -18.51 13.44 -2.19
N ARG A 96 -18.16 13.56 -3.48
CA ARG A 96 -17.85 12.40 -4.34
C ARG A 96 -16.42 11.92 -4.12
N LEU A 97 -16.26 10.61 -3.99
CA LEU A 97 -14.96 9.98 -3.81
C LEU A 97 -14.13 10.03 -5.10
N LYS A 98 -12.84 10.34 -4.95
CA LYS A 98 -11.83 10.28 -5.99
C LYS A 98 -11.32 8.85 -6.17
N ALA A 99 -10.65 8.58 -7.29
CA ALA A 99 -10.20 7.24 -7.65
C ALA A 99 -9.27 6.59 -6.59
N ASP A 100 -8.38 7.37 -5.98
CA ASP A 100 -7.47 6.87 -4.94
C ASP A 100 -8.15 6.69 -3.57
N GLU A 101 -9.19 7.47 -3.27
CA GLU A 101 -10.07 7.26 -2.12
C GLU A 101 -10.83 5.94 -2.26
N TRP A 102 -11.43 5.70 -3.44
CA TRP A 102 -12.05 4.40 -3.75
C TRP A 102 -11.07 3.25 -3.61
N ARG A 103 -9.87 3.39 -4.17
CA ARG A 103 -8.83 2.37 -4.04
C ARG A 103 -8.49 2.10 -2.58
N ASN A 104 -8.21 3.13 -1.77
CA ASN A 104 -7.86 2.95 -0.36
C ASN A 104 -9.00 2.34 0.46
N LEU A 105 -10.24 2.74 0.17
CA LEU A 105 -11.42 2.16 0.80
C LEU A 105 -11.49 0.64 0.55
N PHE A 106 -11.41 0.22 -0.71
CA PHE A 106 -11.58 -1.18 -1.10
C PHE A 106 -10.40 -2.07 -0.75
N THR A 107 -9.17 -1.54 -0.79
CA THR A 107 -7.96 -2.36 -0.60
C THR A 107 -7.32 -2.21 0.78
N ILE A 108 -7.82 -1.31 1.65
CA ILE A 108 -7.34 -1.15 3.04
C ILE A 108 -8.49 -1.22 4.03
N GLN A 109 -9.47 -0.33 3.91
CA GLN A 109 -10.41 -0.07 5.00
C GLN A 109 -11.50 -1.14 5.08
N LEU A 110 -12.14 -1.45 3.96
CA LEU A 110 -13.19 -2.47 3.88
C LEU A 110 -12.68 -3.90 4.16
N PRO A 111 -11.48 -4.32 3.69
CA PRO A 111 -10.90 -5.62 4.07
C PRO A 111 -10.71 -5.81 5.57
N LEU A 112 -10.51 -4.73 6.33
CA LEU A 112 -10.41 -4.78 7.79
C LEU A 112 -11.77 -4.89 8.49
N ILE A 113 -12.86 -4.49 7.83
CA ILE A 113 -14.19 -4.32 8.43
C ILE A 113 -15.17 -5.41 8.01
N LEU A 114 -15.28 -5.64 6.70
CA LEU A 114 -16.31 -6.48 6.10
C LEU A 114 -16.24 -7.98 6.48
N PRO A 115 -15.07 -8.59 6.76
CA PRO A 115 -15.04 -9.97 7.22
C PRO A 115 -15.85 -10.17 8.51
N VAL A 116 -15.80 -9.20 9.43
CA VAL A 116 -16.57 -9.23 10.67
C VAL A 116 -18.06 -9.00 10.41
N TYR A 117 -18.39 -8.05 9.54
CA TYR A 117 -19.79 -7.73 9.23
C TYR A 117 -20.55 -8.92 8.59
N TRP A 118 -19.90 -9.64 7.67
CA TRP A 118 -20.53 -10.73 6.93
C TRP A 118 -20.31 -12.12 7.54
N ALA A 119 -19.68 -12.21 8.71
CA ALA A 119 -19.41 -13.48 9.40
C ALA A 119 -20.70 -14.30 9.62
N ASP A 120 -21.79 -13.63 10.01
CA ASP A 120 -23.05 -14.26 10.42
C ASP A 120 -24.16 -14.17 9.35
N GLY A 121 -23.87 -13.63 8.16
CA GLY A 121 -24.88 -13.29 7.16
C GLY A 121 -25.35 -14.44 6.24
N GLY A 122 -25.11 -15.70 6.61
CA GLY A 122 -25.57 -16.87 5.86
C GLY A 122 -24.87 -17.09 4.51
N ALA A 123 -25.55 -17.75 3.57
CA ALA A 123 -24.98 -18.10 2.25
C ALA A 123 -24.86 -16.90 1.30
N SER A 124 -25.85 -16.01 1.29
CA SER A 124 -25.82 -14.82 0.42
C SER A 124 -24.73 -13.83 0.83
N ALA A 125 -24.55 -13.55 2.13
CA ALA A 125 -23.46 -12.67 2.59
C ALA A 125 -22.08 -13.25 2.29
N ARG A 126 -21.91 -14.58 2.43
CA ARG A 126 -20.67 -15.26 2.03
C ARG A 126 -20.38 -15.09 0.54
N SER A 127 -21.40 -15.22 -0.31
CA SER A 127 -21.27 -15.04 -1.77
C SER A 127 -20.86 -13.60 -2.12
N LEU A 128 -21.49 -12.60 -1.46
CA LEU A 128 -21.13 -11.19 -1.63
C LEU A 128 -19.71 -10.88 -1.18
N PHE A 129 -19.31 -11.43 -0.02
CA PHE A 129 -17.97 -11.26 0.49
C PHE A 129 -16.92 -11.91 -0.41
N GLN A 130 -17.19 -13.08 -0.97
CA GLN A 130 -16.31 -13.74 -1.93
C GLN A 130 -16.17 -12.93 -3.22
N ASN A 131 -17.27 -12.38 -3.76
CA ASN A 131 -17.21 -11.45 -4.89
C ASN A 131 -16.32 -10.24 -4.57
N PHE A 132 -16.52 -9.61 -3.41
CA PHE A 132 -15.66 -8.52 -2.92
C PHE A 132 -14.19 -8.95 -2.78
N ALA A 133 -13.92 -10.14 -2.27
CA ALA A 133 -12.57 -10.66 -2.09
C ALA A 133 -11.86 -10.89 -3.44
N HIS A 134 -12.58 -11.39 -4.46
CA HIS A 134 -12.04 -11.48 -5.83
C HIS A 134 -11.68 -10.10 -6.38
N LEU A 135 -12.57 -9.11 -6.23
CA LEU A 135 -12.32 -7.72 -6.65
C LEU A 135 -11.08 -7.12 -5.98
N VAL A 136 -10.97 -7.25 -4.66
CA VAL A 136 -9.81 -6.71 -3.92
C VAL A 136 -8.53 -7.43 -4.32
N SER A 137 -8.58 -8.75 -4.51
CA SER A 137 -7.43 -9.56 -4.94
C SER A 137 -6.92 -9.14 -6.32
N MET A 138 -7.81 -8.98 -7.30
CA MET A 138 -7.40 -8.53 -8.64
C MET A 138 -6.78 -7.13 -8.60
N VAL A 139 -7.34 -6.19 -7.83
CA VAL A 139 -6.78 -4.83 -7.70
C VAL A 139 -5.42 -4.86 -7.01
N ASN A 140 -5.26 -5.63 -5.94
CA ASN A 140 -3.99 -5.77 -5.22
C ASN A 140 -2.89 -6.36 -6.12
N LEU A 141 -3.21 -7.39 -6.92
CA LEU A 141 -2.27 -8.00 -7.86
C LEU A 141 -1.86 -7.03 -8.97
N ALA A 142 -2.82 -6.33 -9.58
CA ALA A 142 -2.55 -5.35 -10.64
C ALA A 142 -1.66 -4.18 -10.19
N LEU A 143 -1.69 -3.85 -8.89
CA LEU A 143 -0.93 -2.75 -8.32
C LEU A 143 0.50 -3.12 -7.93
N LYS A 144 0.87 -4.42 -7.86
CA LYS A 144 2.19 -4.86 -7.42
C LYS A 144 3.32 -4.24 -8.24
N GLN A 145 4.41 -3.89 -7.57
CA GLN A 145 5.63 -3.35 -8.19
C GLN A 145 6.37 -4.36 -9.08
N THR A 146 6.12 -5.65 -8.92
CA THR A 146 6.75 -6.72 -9.70
C THR A 146 5.70 -7.67 -10.23
N MET A 147 5.84 -8.07 -11.49
CA MET A 147 4.92 -8.98 -12.16
C MET A 147 5.65 -10.26 -12.58
N ASN A 148 4.96 -11.39 -12.47
CA ASN A 148 5.41 -12.69 -12.94
C ASN A 148 4.19 -13.49 -13.43
N SER A 149 4.42 -14.57 -14.15
CA SER A 149 3.34 -15.37 -14.76
C SER A 149 2.35 -15.93 -13.72
N GLU A 150 2.82 -16.24 -12.49
CA GLU A 150 1.94 -16.69 -11.40
C GLU A 150 0.95 -15.60 -10.97
N LYS A 151 1.43 -14.36 -10.77
CA LYS A 151 0.57 -13.21 -10.41
C LYS A 151 -0.40 -12.87 -11.53
N VAL A 152 0.04 -12.93 -12.79
CA VAL A 152 -0.83 -12.72 -13.96
C VAL A 152 -1.93 -13.78 -14.01
N TYR A 153 -1.59 -15.05 -13.79
CA TYR A 153 -2.56 -16.13 -13.73
C TYR A 153 -3.59 -15.91 -12.60
N LYS A 154 -3.12 -15.57 -11.39
CA LYS A 154 -4.00 -15.26 -10.25
C LYS A 154 -4.91 -14.06 -10.57
N TYR A 155 -4.36 -13.01 -11.17
CA TYR A 155 -5.13 -11.84 -11.58
C TYR A 155 -6.27 -12.24 -12.54
N ARG A 156 -5.95 -12.97 -13.62
CA ARG A 156 -6.96 -13.46 -14.58
C ARG A 156 -8.02 -14.33 -13.90
N ARG A 157 -7.62 -15.25 -13.03
CA ARG A 157 -8.55 -16.11 -12.26
C ARG A 157 -9.48 -15.28 -11.38
N HIS A 158 -8.96 -14.32 -10.62
CA HIS A 158 -9.78 -13.47 -9.76
C HIS A 158 -10.73 -12.59 -10.58
N THR A 159 -10.27 -12.03 -11.71
CA THR A 159 -11.12 -11.24 -12.61
C THR A 159 -12.30 -12.07 -13.13
N LEU A 160 -12.06 -13.30 -13.64
CA LEU A 160 -13.14 -14.14 -14.16
C LEU A 160 -14.13 -14.55 -13.08
N LYS A 161 -13.67 -15.01 -11.91
CA LYS A 161 -14.55 -15.38 -10.79
C LYS A 161 -15.33 -14.18 -10.22
N TYR A 162 -14.75 -12.98 -10.24
CA TYR A 162 -15.47 -11.75 -9.91
C TYR A 162 -16.61 -11.50 -10.91
N LEU A 163 -16.37 -11.61 -12.21
CA LEU A 163 -17.40 -11.39 -13.23
C LEU A 163 -18.48 -12.47 -13.23
N GLU A 164 -18.11 -13.74 -13.11
CA GLU A 164 -19.06 -14.87 -12.98
C GLU A 164 -20.00 -14.66 -11.79
N SER A 165 -19.44 -14.35 -10.61
CA SER A 165 -20.26 -14.08 -9.42
C SER A 165 -21.07 -12.79 -9.56
N CYS A 166 -20.57 -11.77 -10.26
CA CYS A 166 -21.34 -10.56 -10.50
C CYS A 166 -22.61 -10.82 -11.29
N LEU A 167 -22.55 -11.66 -12.34
CA LEU A 167 -23.71 -11.99 -13.16
C LEU A 167 -24.81 -12.71 -12.38
N VAL A 168 -24.43 -13.53 -11.38
CA VAL A 168 -25.40 -14.23 -10.52
C VAL A 168 -25.91 -13.36 -9.39
N LEU A 169 -25.04 -12.58 -8.75
CA LEU A 169 -25.37 -11.78 -7.56
C LEU A 169 -26.09 -10.47 -7.91
N PHE A 170 -25.85 -9.91 -9.09
CA PHE A 170 -26.39 -8.64 -9.55
C PHE A 170 -27.07 -8.78 -10.92
N PRO A 171 -28.14 -9.59 -11.05
CA PRO A 171 -28.77 -9.89 -12.34
C PRO A 171 -29.30 -8.63 -13.05
N ASP A 172 -29.69 -7.61 -12.28
CA ASP A 172 -30.21 -6.34 -12.81
C ASP A 172 -29.11 -5.35 -13.24
N THR A 173 -27.84 -5.69 -13.08
CA THR A 173 -26.70 -4.80 -13.38
C THR A 173 -25.93 -5.28 -14.59
N ASN A 174 -25.93 -4.48 -15.65
CA ASN A 174 -25.13 -4.77 -16.84
C ASN A 174 -23.63 -4.57 -16.59
N LEU A 175 -22.82 -5.42 -17.20
CA LEU A 175 -21.37 -5.25 -17.18
C LEU A 175 -20.97 -4.00 -17.97
N ALA A 176 -20.35 -3.05 -17.29
CA ALA A 176 -19.71 -1.89 -17.92
C ALA A 176 -18.48 -2.28 -18.77
N PRO A 177 -18.09 -1.47 -19.77
CA PRO A 177 -16.88 -1.69 -20.58
C PRO A 177 -15.60 -1.88 -19.75
N ASN A 178 -15.49 -1.21 -18.59
CA ASN A 178 -14.36 -1.38 -17.68
C ASN A 178 -14.18 -2.82 -17.17
N HIS A 179 -15.26 -3.59 -17.05
CA HIS A 179 -15.18 -5.01 -16.71
C HIS A 179 -14.50 -5.82 -17.81
N HIS A 180 -14.85 -5.55 -19.06
CA HIS A 180 -14.20 -6.16 -20.23
C HIS A 180 -12.72 -5.74 -20.32
N MET A 181 -12.42 -4.46 -20.14
CA MET A 181 -11.03 -3.97 -20.13
C MET A 181 -10.18 -4.62 -19.01
N ALA A 182 -10.77 -4.89 -17.85
CA ALA A 182 -10.08 -5.59 -16.77
C ALA A 182 -9.69 -7.03 -17.13
N VAL A 183 -10.39 -7.69 -18.04
CA VAL A 183 -9.99 -9.02 -18.55
C VAL A 183 -8.70 -8.88 -19.38
N HIS A 184 -8.68 -7.93 -20.32
CA HIS A 184 -7.50 -7.67 -21.17
C HIS A 184 -6.30 -7.11 -20.42
N LEU A 185 -6.52 -6.49 -19.25
CA LEU A 185 -5.43 -6.04 -18.39
C LEU A 185 -4.47 -7.18 -18.04
N SER A 186 -4.95 -8.43 -17.97
CA SER A 186 -4.07 -9.60 -17.75
C SER A 186 -2.99 -9.74 -18.82
N ASP A 187 -3.33 -9.58 -20.11
CA ASP A 187 -2.39 -9.67 -21.22
C ASP A 187 -1.40 -8.50 -21.21
N CYS A 188 -1.86 -7.31 -20.83
CA CYS A 188 -0.99 -6.16 -20.66
C CYS A 188 0.01 -6.35 -19.52
N LEU A 189 -0.41 -6.92 -18.39
CA LEU A 189 0.48 -7.21 -17.26
C LEU A 189 1.53 -8.27 -17.61
N ASP A 190 1.18 -9.23 -18.47
CA ASP A 190 2.12 -10.25 -18.96
C ASP A 190 3.17 -9.67 -19.92
N LYS A 191 2.72 -8.83 -20.86
CA LYS A 191 3.59 -8.27 -21.92
C LYS A 191 4.42 -7.07 -21.46
N PHE A 192 3.82 -6.15 -20.71
CA PHE A 192 4.43 -4.87 -20.34
C PHE A 192 4.88 -4.82 -18.87
N GLY A 193 4.57 -5.86 -18.09
CA GLY A 193 4.86 -5.91 -16.67
C GLY A 193 3.93 -5.01 -15.84
N PRO A 194 4.37 -4.58 -14.64
CA PRO A 194 3.57 -3.82 -13.67
C PRO A 194 2.85 -2.60 -14.26
N SER A 195 1.57 -2.44 -13.93
CA SER A 195 0.73 -1.31 -14.42
C SER A 195 1.32 0.07 -14.12
N ARG A 196 2.08 0.19 -13.02
CA ARG A 196 2.73 1.44 -12.60
C ARG A 196 3.77 1.97 -13.58
N SER A 197 4.31 1.11 -14.43
CA SER A 197 5.30 1.50 -15.43
C SER A 197 4.67 2.23 -16.63
N TRP A 198 3.38 2.01 -16.88
CA TRP A 198 2.72 2.47 -18.10
C TRP A 198 1.35 3.13 -17.88
N TRP A 199 0.88 3.26 -16.64
CA TRP A 199 -0.33 4.01 -16.31
C TRP A 199 -0.23 5.52 -16.62
N SER A 200 -1.36 6.17 -16.88
CA SER A 200 -1.41 7.59 -17.30
C SER A 200 -1.11 8.61 -16.20
N PHE A 201 -1.10 8.23 -14.92
CA PHE A 201 -1.02 9.20 -13.80
C PHE A 201 0.27 10.03 -13.77
N SER A 202 1.40 9.52 -14.25
CA SER A 202 2.62 10.32 -14.41
C SER A 202 2.44 11.39 -15.48
N MET A 203 1.87 11.01 -16.63
CA MET A 203 1.59 11.92 -17.74
C MET A 203 0.54 12.96 -17.35
N GLU A 204 -0.55 12.57 -16.66
CA GLU A 204 -1.57 13.50 -16.19
C GLU A 204 -1.01 14.55 -15.22
N ARG A 205 -0.15 14.15 -14.28
CA ARG A 205 0.51 15.08 -13.36
C ARG A 205 1.47 16.03 -14.08
N LEU A 206 2.18 15.52 -15.07
CA LEU A 206 3.04 16.32 -15.92
C LEU A 206 2.22 17.34 -16.73
N MET A 207 1.14 16.89 -17.38
CA MET A 207 0.24 17.75 -18.15
C MET A 207 -0.42 18.81 -17.29
N GLY A 208 -0.87 18.47 -16.08
CA GLY A 208 -1.40 19.44 -15.14
C GLY A 208 -0.40 20.56 -14.80
N LYS A 209 0.91 20.26 -14.75
CA LYS A 209 1.95 21.28 -14.56
C LYS A 209 2.23 22.09 -15.80
N VAL A 210 2.30 21.43 -16.95
CA VAL A 210 2.49 22.09 -18.24
C VAL A 210 1.37 23.11 -18.48
N LEU A 211 0.11 22.74 -18.18
CA LEU A 211 -1.06 23.62 -18.24
C LEU A 211 -1.02 24.80 -17.24
N GLN A 212 -0.31 24.65 -16.11
CA GLN A 212 -0.12 25.75 -15.14
C GLN A 212 0.98 26.72 -15.57
N THR A 213 1.98 26.24 -16.32
CA THR A 213 3.08 27.05 -16.85
C THR A 213 2.66 27.74 -18.15
N SER A 214 1.84 28.78 -18.01
CA SER A 214 1.61 29.88 -18.96
C SER A 214 1.32 29.51 -20.43
N ASP A 215 0.05 29.67 -20.81
CA ASP A 215 -0.38 29.64 -22.21
C ASP A 215 -0.92 30.99 -22.67
N ASN A 216 -0.73 31.27 -23.96
CA ASN A 216 -1.34 32.40 -24.65
C ASN A 216 -2.81 32.11 -25.03
N ASN A 217 -3.40 31.00 -24.55
CA ASN A 217 -4.76 30.49 -24.85
C ASN A 217 -5.14 30.47 -26.36
N ARG A 218 -4.15 30.37 -27.26
CA ARG A 218 -4.37 30.28 -28.71
C ARG A 218 -4.44 28.82 -29.14
N LEU A 219 -5.66 28.34 -29.37
CA LEU A 219 -5.93 27.01 -29.96
C LEU A 219 -5.06 26.80 -31.22
N GLY A 220 -4.41 25.64 -31.34
CA GLY A 220 -3.47 25.30 -32.42
C GLY A 220 -2.00 25.69 -32.20
N GLN A 221 -1.69 26.52 -31.19
CA GLN A 221 -0.32 26.81 -30.74
C GLN A 221 0.01 26.19 -29.38
N LEU A 222 -1.01 25.68 -28.68
CA LEU A 222 -0.90 25.08 -27.35
C LEU A 222 -0.08 23.80 -27.39
N GLU A 223 -0.36 22.91 -28.35
CA GLU A 223 0.31 21.62 -28.52
C GLU A 223 1.81 21.80 -28.75
N VAL A 224 2.16 22.77 -29.61
CA VAL A 224 3.56 23.13 -29.90
C VAL A 224 4.25 23.74 -28.69
N THR A 225 3.54 24.60 -27.94
CA THR A 225 4.07 25.24 -26.72
C THR A 225 4.29 24.20 -25.63
N PHE A 226 3.36 23.28 -25.43
CA PHE A 226 3.47 22.17 -24.49
C PHE A 226 4.61 21.23 -24.82
N LEU A 227 4.74 20.82 -26.09
CA LEU A 227 5.85 19.96 -26.49
C LEU A 227 7.20 20.65 -26.31
N LYS A 228 7.30 21.94 -26.68
CA LYS A 228 8.52 22.73 -26.45
C LYS A 228 8.85 22.87 -24.97
N ASN A 229 7.88 23.17 -24.12
CA ASN A 229 8.09 23.29 -22.67
C ASN A 229 8.45 21.94 -22.04
N PHE A 230 7.84 20.85 -22.49
CA PHE A 230 8.18 19.49 -22.07
C PHE A 230 9.64 19.15 -22.41
N CYS A 231 10.07 19.36 -23.66
CA CYS A 231 11.45 19.11 -24.07
C CYS A 231 12.45 20.02 -23.33
N ARG A 232 12.11 21.30 -23.13
CA ARG A 232 12.93 22.24 -22.35
C ARG A 232 13.10 21.78 -20.90
N LEU A 233 12.02 21.32 -20.28
CA LEU A 233 12.04 20.80 -18.91
C LEU A 233 12.92 19.55 -18.81
N GLY A 234 12.77 18.60 -19.74
CA GLY A 234 13.61 17.39 -19.78
C GLY A 234 15.10 17.71 -19.97
N ASN A 235 15.42 18.60 -20.91
CA ASN A 235 16.81 19.04 -21.14
C ASN A 235 17.40 19.74 -19.91
N LEU A 236 16.61 20.59 -19.24
CA LEU A 236 17.03 21.28 -18.02
C LEU A 236 17.29 20.30 -16.88
N GLN A 237 16.43 19.30 -16.69
CA GLN A 237 16.61 18.25 -15.68
C GLN A 237 17.86 17.40 -15.95
N SER A 238 18.10 17.04 -17.23
CA SER A 238 19.32 16.34 -17.63
C SER A 238 20.57 17.17 -17.32
N LEU A 239 20.56 18.46 -17.68
CA LEU A 239 21.67 19.36 -17.40
C LEU A 239 21.90 19.49 -15.88
N MET A 240 20.83 19.69 -15.10
CA MET A 240 20.87 19.79 -13.63
C MET A 240 21.40 18.53 -12.95
N SER A 241 21.29 17.36 -13.58
CA SER A 241 21.84 16.10 -13.04
C SER A 241 23.35 15.98 -13.25
N GLU A 242 23.91 16.76 -14.18
CA GLU A 242 25.34 16.84 -14.49
C GLU A 242 25.95 18.09 -13.87
N HIS A 243 25.93 18.17 -12.54
CA HIS A 243 26.39 19.33 -11.75
C HIS A 243 27.78 19.86 -12.14
N GLU A 244 28.67 18.97 -12.59
CA GLU A 244 30.03 19.28 -13.02
C GLU A 244 30.08 20.14 -14.30
N LYS A 245 29.04 20.11 -15.13
CA LYS A 245 28.94 20.89 -16.37
C LYS A 245 28.43 22.32 -16.14
N PHE A 246 27.98 22.65 -14.92
CA PHE A 246 27.59 24.03 -14.59
C PHE A 246 28.80 24.89 -14.21
N PRO A 247 28.80 26.18 -14.56
CA PRO A 247 29.78 27.13 -14.06
C PRO A 247 29.85 27.11 -12.52
N PRO A 248 31.03 27.20 -11.90
CA PRO A 248 31.21 27.13 -10.44
C PRO A 248 30.33 28.13 -9.66
N GLN A 249 30.02 29.28 -10.27
CA GLN A 249 29.20 30.33 -9.69
C GLN A 249 27.71 29.94 -9.58
N LEU A 250 27.24 29.01 -10.42
CA LEU A 250 25.84 28.57 -10.46
C LEU A 250 25.60 27.29 -9.66
N GLN A 251 26.65 26.53 -9.37
CA GLN A 251 26.57 25.29 -8.56
C GLN A 251 25.85 25.46 -7.20
N PRO A 252 26.06 26.54 -6.43
CA PRO A 252 25.37 26.75 -5.15
C PRO A 252 23.83 26.90 -5.28
N PHE A 253 23.33 27.28 -6.45
CA PHE A 253 21.91 27.50 -6.72
C PHE A 253 21.24 26.26 -7.34
N ILE A 254 22.00 25.24 -7.75
CA ILE A 254 21.44 24.00 -8.31
C ILE A 254 20.51 23.29 -7.31
N PRO A 255 20.83 23.14 -6.01
CA PRO A 255 19.91 22.51 -5.06
C PRO A 255 18.58 23.25 -4.92
N GLN A 256 18.62 24.59 -4.97
CA GLN A 256 17.41 25.42 -4.90
C GLN A 256 16.56 25.28 -6.15
N THR A 257 17.18 25.18 -7.33
CA THR A 257 16.47 25.02 -8.61
C THR A 257 15.98 23.59 -8.87
N GLN A 258 16.70 22.58 -8.38
CA GLN A 258 16.24 21.19 -8.33
C GLN A 258 15.02 21.02 -7.43
N ALA A 259 14.95 21.75 -6.31
CA ALA A 259 13.78 21.72 -5.42
C ALA A 259 12.47 22.20 -6.09
N PHE A 260 12.55 23.02 -7.15
CA PHE A 260 11.39 23.42 -7.96
C PHE A 260 11.07 22.43 -9.09
N SER A 261 12.05 21.64 -9.51
CA SER A 261 11.89 20.60 -10.52
C SER A 261 11.24 19.36 -9.89
N ILE A 262 10.43 18.60 -10.63
CA ILE A 262 9.99 17.28 -10.13
C ILE A 262 11.20 16.36 -10.18
N SER A 263 12.06 16.45 -9.19
CA SER A 263 12.93 15.36 -8.86
C SER A 263 12.08 14.31 -8.15
N VAL A 264 12.15 13.07 -8.63
CA VAL A 264 12.04 11.89 -7.76
C VAL A 264 13.26 11.95 -6.84
N GLU A 265 13.26 12.92 -5.93
CA GLU A 265 14.36 13.11 -5.01
C GLU A 265 14.25 12.02 -3.95
N LYS A 266 15.25 11.15 -3.90
CA LYS A 266 15.63 10.45 -2.69
C LYS A 266 16.04 11.51 -1.67
N LYS A 267 15.07 12.11 -1.00
CA LYS A 267 15.36 12.87 0.22
C LYS A 267 15.88 11.87 1.24
N THR A 268 17.19 11.86 1.44
CA THR A 268 17.74 11.50 2.74
C THR A 268 17.27 12.58 3.69
N ASP A 269 16.13 12.34 4.33
CA ASP A 269 15.62 13.22 5.38
C ASP A 269 16.71 13.39 6.46
N LEU A 270 16.79 14.62 6.96
CA LEU A 270 17.62 15.03 8.08
C LEU A 270 17.50 14.01 9.22
N VAL A 271 18.61 13.34 9.55
CA VAL A 271 18.73 12.47 10.72
C VAL A 271 18.32 13.28 11.95
N GLN A 272 17.17 12.94 12.54
CA GLN A 272 16.78 13.50 13.82
C GLN A 272 17.85 13.13 14.85
N LYS A 273 18.34 14.12 15.62
CA LYS A 273 19.31 13.89 16.71
C LYS A 273 18.77 12.79 17.63
N GLY A 274 19.34 11.58 17.56
CA GLY A 274 18.95 10.51 18.43
C GLY A 274 19.50 10.72 19.84
N LYS A 275 18.86 10.06 20.80
CA LYS A 275 19.32 10.09 22.19
C LYS A 275 20.28 8.94 22.41
N GLN A 276 21.47 9.22 22.96
CA GLN A 276 22.35 8.14 23.40
C GLN A 276 21.69 7.35 24.52
N ASP A 277 21.75 6.03 24.40
CA ASP A 277 21.19 5.08 25.36
C ASP A 277 21.97 3.75 25.30
N PHE A 278 21.64 2.82 26.18
CA PHE A 278 22.26 1.49 26.22
C PHE A 278 21.20 0.38 26.11
N LEU A 279 21.56 -0.70 25.42
CA LEU A 279 20.73 -1.90 25.32
C LEU A 279 20.82 -2.76 26.58
N ASP A 280 19.67 -3.30 26.97
CA ASP A 280 19.59 -4.36 27.98
C ASP A 280 20.30 -5.63 27.50
N SER A 281 20.77 -6.46 28.43
CA SER A 281 21.57 -7.65 28.12
C SER A 281 20.84 -8.66 27.21
N SER A 282 19.53 -8.83 27.38
CA SER A 282 18.69 -9.69 26.55
C SER A 282 18.60 -9.19 25.10
N ILE A 283 18.40 -7.89 24.91
CA ILE A 283 18.28 -7.27 23.58
C ILE A 283 19.65 -7.23 22.90
N LEU A 284 20.72 -6.94 23.65
CA LEU A 284 22.08 -6.99 23.14
C LEU A 284 22.43 -8.38 22.59
N LYS A 285 21.99 -9.44 23.29
CA LYS A 285 22.17 -10.81 22.81
C LYS A 285 21.44 -11.05 21.48
N LEU A 286 20.16 -10.65 21.39
CA LEU A 286 19.39 -10.75 20.15
C LEU A 286 20.04 -9.97 18.99
N LEU A 287 20.57 -8.78 19.25
CA LEU A 287 21.30 -7.98 18.27
C LEU A 287 22.60 -8.67 17.84
N THR A 288 23.35 -9.24 18.78
CA THR A 288 24.62 -9.94 18.52
C THR A 288 24.39 -11.17 17.64
N ASP A 289 23.38 -11.98 17.97
CA ASP A 289 22.98 -13.14 17.16
C ASP A 289 22.62 -12.70 15.73
N LYS A 290 21.85 -11.61 15.61
CA LYS A 290 21.46 -11.04 14.31
C LYS A 290 22.61 -10.47 13.50
N ILE A 291 23.60 -9.85 14.13
CA ILE A 291 24.79 -9.34 13.46
C ILE A 291 25.64 -10.51 12.95
N ASN A 292 25.81 -11.56 13.74
CA ASN A 292 26.53 -12.76 13.31
C ASN A 292 25.88 -13.41 12.06
N ASP A 293 24.55 -13.44 12.01
CA ASP A 293 23.83 -14.03 10.88
C ASP A 293 23.86 -13.15 9.62
N SER A 294 23.60 -11.85 9.77
CA SER A 294 23.46 -10.93 8.64
C SER A 294 24.80 -10.40 8.13
N PHE A 295 25.82 -10.34 9.00
CA PHE A 295 27.10 -9.73 8.72
C PHE A 295 28.26 -10.50 9.39
N PRO A 296 28.57 -11.71 8.89
CA PRO A 296 29.63 -12.54 9.45
C PRO A 296 30.96 -11.80 9.43
N ALA A 297 31.72 -11.90 10.53
CA ALA A 297 33.00 -11.23 10.64
C ALA A 297 34.05 -11.86 9.68
N PRO A 298 35.05 -11.08 9.24
CA PRO A 298 36.15 -11.63 8.44
C PRO A 298 36.92 -12.73 9.20
N LYS A 299 37.45 -13.71 8.46
CA LYS A 299 38.40 -14.73 8.97
C LYS A 299 37.85 -15.64 10.08
N ASN A 300 36.60 -16.11 9.99
CA ASN A 300 35.94 -17.00 10.97
C ASN A 300 35.87 -16.43 12.41
N GLN A 301 35.98 -15.12 12.56
CA GLN A 301 35.75 -14.48 13.85
C GLN A 301 34.25 -14.45 14.18
N THR A 302 33.92 -14.34 15.46
CA THR A 302 32.52 -14.22 15.91
C THR A 302 32.31 -12.95 16.71
N TRP A 303 31.17 -12.29 16.47
CA TRP A 303 30.78 -11.14 17.25
C TRP A 303 30.25 -11.59 18.60
N ILE A 304 30.73 -10.98 19.68
CA ILE A 304 30.27 -11.24 21.05
C ILE A 304 30.09 -9.94 21.80
N SER A 305 29.29 -9.96 22.88
CA SER A 305 29.12 -8.77 23.72
C SER A 305 30.46 -8.35 24.35
N SER A 306 30.69 -7.04 24.51
CA SER A 306 31.91 -6.52 25.14
C SER A 306 32.13 -7.10 26.55
N SER A 307 31.06 -7.38 27.29
CA SER A 307 31.13 -7.97 28.63
C SER A 307 31.58 -9.44 28.60
N GLU A 308 31.18 -10.22 27.60
CA GLU A 308 31.67 -11.59 27.40
C GLU A 308 33.10 -11.61 26.86
N TRP A 309 33.45 -10.66 25.99
CA TRP A 309 34.80 -10.51 25.44
C TRP A 309 35.83 -10.26 26.55
N CYS A 310 35.52 -9.39 27.52
CA CYS A 310 36.37 -9.13 28.68
C CYS A 310 36.62 -10.38 29.55
N LYS A 311 35.74 -11.39 29.49
CA LYS A 311 35.88 -12.65 30.24
C LYS A 311 36.69 -13.72 29.50
N LYS A 312 37.08 -13.49 28.24
CA LYS A 312 37.85 -14.47 27.45
C LYS A 312 39.34 -14.42 27.78
N SER A 313 40.00 -15.57 27.72
CA SER A 313 41.46 -15.68 27.89
C SER A 313 42.19 -15.03 26.71
N LYS A 314 43.36 -14.40 26.96
CA LYS A 314 44.19 -13.69 25.96
C LYS A 314 44.44 -14.48 24.65
N ASN A 315 44.53 -15.80 24.71
CA ASN A 315 44.78 -16.64 23.52
C ASN A 315 43.56 -16.79 22.60
N LYS A 316 42.33 -16.75 23.15
CA LYS A 316 41.07 -16.89 22.39
C LYS A 316 40.47 -15.57 21.94
N ILE A 317 40.93 -14.43 22.49
CA ILE A 317 40.42 -13.09 22.18
C ILE A 317 40.55 -12.75 20.68
N LYS A 318 41.58 -13.27 20.01
CA LYS A 318 41.82 -13.03 18.57
C LYS A 318 40.73 -13.60 17.65
N ASP A 319 39.90 -14.49 18.18
CA ASP A 319 38.80 -15.14 17.44
C ASP A 319 37.48 -14.36 17.57
N PHE A 320 37.44 -13.27 18.35
CA PHE A 320 36.21 -12.56 18.69
C PHE A 320 36.30 -11.05 18.47
N ILE A 321 35.21 -10.45 17.99
CA ILE A 321 35.06 -9.00 17.86
C ILE A 321 34.00 -8.50 18.87
N PRO A 322 34.33 -7.52 19.73
CA PRO A 322 33.40 -7.04 20.75
C PRO A 322 32.32 -6.12 20.16
N ILE A 323 31.08 -6.31 20.62
CA ILE A 323 29.92 -5.45 20.37
C ILE A 323 29.53 -4.75 21.67
N ASN A 324 29.53 -3.41 21.64
CA ASN A 324 29.08 -2.60 22.77
C ASN A 324 27.55 -2.46 22.79
N SER A 325 27.00 -2.12 23.95
CA SER A 325 25.57 -1.88 24.16
C SER A 325 25.11 -0.47 23.79
N ALA A 326 26.02 0.43 23.42
CA ALA A 326 25.70 1.83 23.18
C ALA A 326 24.93 1.97 21.85
N ILE A 327 23.84 2.72 21.91
CA ILE A 327 22.96 2.96 20.76
C ILE A 327 22.55 4.43 20.70
N GLU A 328 22.15 4.85 19.50
CA GLU A 328 21.44 6.10 19.30
C GLU A 328 19.96 5.79 19.05
N ASN A 329 19.11 6.06 20.03
CA ASN A 329 17.67 5.83 19.94
C ASN A 329 16.97 6.89 19.08
N LEU A 330 16.10 6.42 18.19
CA LEU A 330 15.29 7.23 17.28
C LEU A 330 13.81 7.06 17.58
N SER A 331 13.07 8.17 17.57
CA SER A 331 11.60 8.12 17.69
C SER A 331 10.92 7.75 16.38
N THR A 332 11.56 8.11 15.27
CA THR A 332 11.07 8.05 13.90
C THR A 332 12.27 7.83 12.97
N TYR A 333 12.08 7.09 11.89
CA TYR A 333 13.08 6.85 10.85
C TYR A 333 12.38 6.86 9.49
N SER A 334 12.93 7.58 8.51
CA SER A 334 12.36 7.65 7.17
C SER A 334 13.28 7.10 6.10
N ILE A 335 12.68 6.42 5.13
CA ILE A 335 13.33 5.92 3.91
C ILE A 335 12.48 6.38 2.74
N GLU A 336 13.05 7.21 1.86
CA GLU A 336 12.34 7.82 0.74
C GLU A 336 11.08 8.60 1.20
N ASN A 337 9.88 8.03 1.02
CA ASN A 337 8.61 8.60 1.46
C ASN A 337 7.94 7.79 2.58
N LEU A 338 8.57 6.70 3.04
CA LEU A 338 8.07 5.85 4.10
C LEU A 338 8.61 6.35 5.44
N ILE A 339 7.71 6.53 6.41
CA ILE A 339 8.05 7.01 7.74
C ILE A 339 7.70 5.93 8.75
N PHE A 340 8.72 5.31 9.35
CA PHE A 340 8.59 4.37 10.45
C PHE A 340 8.67 5.10 11.78
N SER A 341 7.89 4.69 12.77
CA SER A 341 7.98 5.26 14.11
C SER A 341 7.70 4.22 15.18
N THR A 342 8.22 4.48 16.38
CA THR A 342 7.83 3.69 17.56
C THR A 342 6.33 3.81 17.81
N PHE A 343 5.71 2.75 18.33
CA PHE A 343 4.28 2.72 18.64
C PHE A 343 3.85 3.86 19.57
N LYS A 344 4.71 4.24 20.53
CA LYS A 344 4.47 5.37 21.45
C LYS A 344 4.42 6.72 20.72
N ARG A 345 5.23 6.90 19.67
CA ARG A 345 5.32 8.15 18.93
C ARG A 345 4.17 8.31 17.94
N ASN A 346 3.95 7.30 17.10
CA ASN A 346 2.83 7.28 16.17
C ASN A 346 2.42 5.81 15.88
N PRO A 347 1.29 5.35 16.43
CA PRO A 347 0.81 3.98 16.23
C PRO A 347 0.54 3.63 14.76
N SER A 348 0.15 4.60 13.93
CA SER A 348 -0.15 4.38 12.51
C SER A 348 1.06 4.02 11.66
N ASN A 349 2.26 4.44 12.09
CA ASN A 349 3.52 4.23 11.38
C ASN A 349 4.39 3.14 12.03
N SER A 350 3.79 2.31 12.90
CA SER A 350 4.54 1.41 13.79
C SER A 350 4.33 -0.08 13.52
N VAL A 351 3.38 -0.45 12.66
CA VAL A 351 3.08 -1.87 12.36
C VAL A 351 3.65 -2.21 11.00
N ILE A 352 4.43 -3.30 10.97
CA ILE A 352 5.18 -3.72 9.79
C ILE A 352 5.05 -5.22 9.55
N LYS A 353 5.20 -5.59 8.28
CA LYS A 353 5.49 -6.93 7.81
C LYS A 353 6.97 -7.02 7.52
N PHE A 354 7.64 -8.04 8.04
CA PHE A 354 9.07 -8.25 7.87
C PHE A 354 9.36 -9.72 7.56
N LYS A 355 10.53 -9.99 6.97
CA LYS A 355 10.95 -11.33 6.56
C LYS A 355 12.26 -11.70 7.22
N THR A 356 12.23 -12.72 8.06
CA THR A 356 13.39 -13.21 8.81
C THR A 356 13.58 -14.70 8.52
N TYR A 357 14.80 -15.10 8.10
CA TYR A 357 15.14 -16.48 7.69
C TYR A 357 14.07 -17.15 6.82
N SER A 358 13.60 -16.45 5.78
CA SER A 358 12.52 -16.87 4.86
C SER A 358 11.09 -16.92 5.41
N ARG A 359 10.86 -16.66 6.71
CA ARG A 359 9.51 -16.58 7.29
C ARG A 359 9.03 -15.13 7.31
N THR A 360 7.82 -14.90 6.83
CA THR A 360 7.15 -13.60 6.93
C THR A 360 6.39 -13.50 8.24
N SER A 361 6.66 -12.44 9.00
CA SER A 361 6.03 -12.15 10.27
C SER A 361 5.50 -10.73 10.29
N HIS A 362 4.60 -10.47 11.22
CA HIS A 362 4.09 -9.13 11.50
C HIS A 362 4.50 -8.70 12.89
N GLY A 363 4.65 -7.40 13.10
CA GLY A 363 5.07 -6.90 14.39
C GLY A 363 4.89 -5.41 14.57
N ILE A 364 4.97 -5.00 15.83
CA ILE A 364 4.86 -3.62 16.27
C ILE A 364 6.24 -3.10 16.68
N ILE A 365 6.67 -2.00 16.09
CA ILE A 365 7.94 -1.34 16.38
C ILE A 365 7.89 -0.74 17.78
N LYS A 366 8.73 -1.25 18.68
CA LYS A 366 8.91 -0.75 20.05
C LYS A 366 10.01 0.28 20.15
N LYS A 367 11.18 -0.03 19.55
CA LYS A 367 12.35 0.85 19.51
C LYS A 367 12.93 0.86 18.10
N ILE A 368 13.45 2.01 17.69
CA ILE A 368 14.27 2.18 16.49
C ILE A 368 15.59 2.75 16.97
N PHE A 369 16.71 2.21 16.53
CA PHE A 369 18.01 2.69 16.97
C PHE A 369 19.10 2.47 15.92
N HIS A 370 20.10 3.35 15.93
CA HIS A 370 21.36 3.10 15.24
C HIS A 370 22.30 2.36 16.18
N HIS A 371 22.97 1.35 15.63
CA HIS A 371 24.08 0.68 16.29
C HIS A 371 25.35 0.85 15.45
N ARG A 372 26.43 1.22 16.12
CA ARG A 372 27.74 1.44 15.49
C ARG A 372 28.66 0.27 15.80
N ARG A 373 29.18 -0.35 14.75
CA ARG A 373 30.18 -1.41 14.81
C ARG A 373 31.48 -0.93 14.17
N THR A 374 32.60 -1.40 14.70
CA THR A 374 33.93 -1.03 14.22
C THR A 374 34.66 -2.28 13.74
N LEU A 375 35.13 -2.25 12.50
CA LEU A 375 35.91 -3.31 11.87
C LEU A 375 37.10 -2.67 11.15
N ASN A 376 38.33 -3.07 11.49
CA ASN A 376 39.56 -2.57 10.86
C ASN A 376 39.61 -1.03 10.74
N ASP A 377 39.34 -0.32 11.84
CA ASP A 377 39.26 1.15 11.94
C ASP A 377 38.18 1.83 11.10
N GLN A 378 37.36 1.07 10.36
CA GLN A 378 36.15 1.58 9.73
C GLN A 378 34.96 1.39 10.66
N SER A 379 34.20 2.45 10.90
CA SER A 379 32.95 2.35 11.63
C SER A 379 31.77 2.30 10.68
N LEU A 380 30.95 1.27 10.82
CA LEU A 380 29.69 1.13 10.11
C LEU A 380 28.55 1.39 11.10
N THR A 381 27.55 2.14 10.64
CA THR A 381 26.34 2.43 11.41
C THR A 381 25.16 1.83 10.68
N ASP A 382 24.43 0.96 11.36
CA ASP A 382 23.27 0.26 10.81
C ASP A 382 22.01 0.61 11.62
N THR A 383 20.86 0.63 10.95
CA THR A 383 19.56 0.89 11.59
C THR A 383 18.85 -0.41 11.93
N TRP A 384 18.48 -0.53 13.20
CA TRP A 384 17.83 -1.71 13.77
C TRP A 384 16.50 -1.33 14.42
N MET A 385 15.61 -2.31 14.48
CA MET A 385 14.32 -2.15 15.15
C MET A 385 14.08 -3.30 16.13
N LEU A 386 13.66 -2.96 17.35
CA LEU A 386 13.07 -3.91 18.28
C LEU A 386 11.57 -4.01 17.98
N VAL A 387 11.13 -5.20 17.61
CA VAL A 387 9.77 -5.46 17.15
C VAL A 387 9.13 -6.51 18.05
N GLN A 388 7.96 -6.17 18.60
CA GLN A 388 7.11 -7.15 19.27
C GLN A 388 6.32 -7.93 18.22
N THR A 389 6.42 -9.26 18.23
CA THR A 389 5.80 -10.10 17.20
C THR A 389 4.28 -10.22 17.37
N LEU A 390 3.61 -10.47 16.26
CA LEU A 390 2.18 -10.72 16.19
C LEU A 390 1.95 -12.15 15.68
N ALA A 391 1.31 -12.96 16.52
CA ALA A 391 0.99 -14.35 16.21
C ALA A 391 -0.35 -14.46 15.46
N PRO A 392 -0.54 -15.45 14.57
CA PRO A 392 -1.84 -15.69 13.94
C PRO A 392 -2.91 -16.03 14.99
N GLU A 393 -4.13 -15.56 14.77
CA GLU A 393 -5.30 -15.98 15.53
C GLU A 393 -5.72 -17.41 15.10
N ASN A 394 -5.55 -18.37 16.00
CA ASN A 394 -5.64 -19.80 15.71
C ASN A 394 -7.06 -20.36 15.67
N SER A 395 -8.07 -19.62 16.12
CA SER A 395 -9.48 -20.06 16.09
C SER A 395 -10.06 -20.05 14.67
N ARG A 396 -9.64 -20.99 13.81
CA ARG A 396 -10.01 -21.02 12.37
C ARG A 396 -11.52 -21.04 12.12
N ALA A 397 -12.31 -21.74 12.93
CA ALA A 397 -13.76 -21.81 12.73
C ALA A 397 -14.47 -20.47 13.02
N GLU A 398 -13.92 -19.68 13.92
CA GLU A 398 -14.52 -18.46 14.47
C GLU A 398 -13.86 -17.18 13.95
N ASN A 399 -12.69 -17.31 13.34
CA ASN A 399 -11.95 -16.21 12.74
C ASN A 399 -12.49 -15.95 11.32
N PRO A 400 -13.23 -14.84 11.09
CA PRO A 400 -13.79 -14.53 9.78
C PRO A 400 -12.71 -14.23 8.72
N PHE A 401 -11.48 -13.93 9.15
CA PHE A 401 -10.34 -13.68 8.26
C PHE A 401 -9.64 -14.97 7.82
N SER A 402 -9.87 -16.11 8.48
CA SER A 402 -9.17 -17.37 8.15
C SER A 402 -9.52 -17.93 6.76
N LYS A 403 -10.72 -17.64 6.26
CA LYS A 403 -11.19 -18.07 4.93
C LYS A 403 -10.59 -17.23 3.79
N LEU A 404 -9.79 -16.22 4.13
CA LEU A 404 -9.20 -15.28 3.17
C LEU A 404 -7.84 -15.72 2.64
N ASP A 405 -7.24 -16.78 3.18
CA ASP A 405 -5.96 -17.32 2.72
C ASP A 405 -5.97 -17.70 1.22
N ASN A 406 -7.15 -18.01 0.68
CA ASN A 406 -7.37 -18.32 -0.73
C ASN A 406 -7.41 -17.09 -1.65
N PHE A 407 -7.31 -15.88 -1.10
CA PHE A 407 -7.44 -14.61 -1.80
C PHE A 407 -6.20 -13.74 -1.58
N ASP A 408 -5.80 -13.00 -2.61
CA ASP A 408 -4.69 -12.04 -2.54
C ASP A 408 -5.09 -10.69 -1.89
N MET A 409 -5.90 -10.72 -0.83
CA MET A 409 -6.37 -9.53 -0.10
C MET A 409 -5.31 -8.92 0.83
N GLN A 410 -4.27 -9.68 1.18
CA GLN A 410 -3.18 -9.26 2.09
C GLN A 410 -3.66 -8.87 3.49
N VAL A 411 -4.74 -9.50 3.96
CA VAL A 411 -5.34 -9.23 5.27
C VAL A 411 -5.12 -10.41 6.21
N ASP A 412 -4.83 -10.12 7.47
CA ASP A 412 -4.60 -11.11 8.52
C ASP A 412 -5.26 -10.66 9.82
N LEU A 413 -5.70 -11.64 10.63
CA LEU A 413 -6.05 -11.41 12.03
C LEU A 413 -4.94 -11.96 12.94
N LYS A 414 -4.38 -11.09 13.77
CA LYS A 414 -3.27 -11.42 14.67
C LYS A 414 -3.56 -11.08 16.12
N VAL A 415 -2.81 -11.70 17.02
CA VAL A 415 -2.79 -11.46 18.46
C VAL A 415 -1.40 -11.00 18.89
N LEU A 416 -1.34 -10.15 19.90
CA LEU A 416 -0.09 -9.69 20.47
C LEU A 416 0.66 -10.84 21.16
N GLU A 417 1.91 -11.09 20.76
CA GLU A 417 2.79 -12.07 21.38
C GLU A 417 3.78 -11.37 22.32
N SER A 418 4.19 -12.02 23.41
CA SER A 418 5.22 -11.47 24.32
C SER A 418 6.64 -11.57 23.74
N LYS A 419 6.80 -12.20 22.59
CA LYS A 419 8.10 -12.40 21.94
C LYS A 419 8.55 -11.11 21.26
N GLU A 420 9.80 -10.73 21.52
CA GLU A 420 10.46 -9.60 20.88
C GLU A 420 11.60 -10.11 19.99
N VAL A 421 11.76 -9.46 18.84
CA VAL A 421 12.83 -9.76 17.89
C VAL A 421 13.52 -8.47 17.47
N VAL A 422 14.83 -8.55 17.26
CA VAL A 422 15.60 -7.49 16.63
C VAL A 422 15.67 -7.78 15.14
N ILE A 423 15.35 -6.80 14.31
CA ILE A 423 15.44 -6.91 12.86
C ILE A 423 16.29 -5.78 12.28
N HIS A 424 17.00 -6.08 11.19
CA HIS A 424 17.66 -5.05 10.40
C HIS A 424 16.64 -4.33 9.49
N ILE A 425 16.90 -3.07 9.15
CA ILE A 425 16.00 -2.29 8.30
C ILE A 425 15.71 -2.94 6.94
N SER A 426 16.67 -3.66 6.37
CA SER A 426 16.50 -4.37 5.10
C SER A 426 15.57 -5.60 5.18
N GLU A 427 15.24 -6.06 6.39
CA GLU A 427 14.29 -7.18 6.58
C GLU A 427 12.82 -6.72 6.51
N ILE A 428 12.56 -5.41 6.49
CA ILE A 428 11.20 -4.89 6.38
C ILE A 428 10.68 -5.11 4.95
N HIS A 429 9.54 -5.78 4.86
CA HIS A 429 8.85 -6.04 3.59
C HIS A 429 7.81 -4.97 3.27
N ALA A 430 6.98 -4.59 4.25
CA ALA A 430 5.92 -3.61 4.03
C ALA A 430 5.43 -2.96 5.33
N HIS A 431 4.83 -1.77 5.21
CA HIS A 431 3.98 -1.20 6.25
C HIS A 431 2.63 -1.94 6.34
N CYS A 432 1.97 -1.84 7.50
CA CYS A 432 0.62 -2.34 7.68
C CYS A 432 -0.33 -1.22 8.11
N SER A 433 -1.52 -1.19 7.51
CA SER A 433 -2.68 -0.55 8.13
C SER A 433 -3.36 -1.54 9.04
N TRP A 434 -3.92 -1.10 10.15
CA TRP A 434 -4.48 -2.01 11.13
C TRP A 434 -5.68 -1.45 11.87
N LEU A 435 -6.51 -2.35 12.38
CA LEU A 435 -7.67 -2.09 13.20
C LEU A 435 -7.63 -3.01 14.42
N GLU A 436 -7.82 -2.41 15.58
CA GLU A 436 -7.89 -3.12 16.84
C GLU A 436 -9.33 -3.50 17.17
N TYR A 437 -9.54 -4.78 17.45
CA TYR A 437 -10.79 -5.32 17.96
C TYR A 437 -10.67 -5.66 19.44
N LYS A 438 -11.67 -5.24 20.21
CA LYS A 438 -11.79 -5.57 21.63
C LYS A 438 -12.20 -7.06 21.79
N PRO A 439 -11.97 -7.65 22.97
CA PRO A 439 -12.61 -8.92 23.34
C PRO A 439 -14.10 -8.92 22.98
N PHE A 440 -14.58 -10.04 22.45
CA PHE A 440 -15.98 -10.27 22.06
C PHE A 440 -16.51 -9.40 20.91
N GLU A 441 -15.68 -8.55 20.30
CA GLU A 441 -16.13 -7.64 19.25
C GLU A 441 -16.22 -8.31 17.86
N ILE A 442 -15.36 -9.30 17.60
CA ILE A 442 -15.36 -10.06 16.32
C ILE A 442 -16.39 -11.19 16.37
N SER A 443 -16.39 -11.94 17.47
CA SER A 443 -17.25 -13.09 17.72
C SER A 443 -17.34 -13.29 19.23
N PRO A 444 -18.47 -13.80 19.76
CA PRO A 444 -18.62 -14.10 21.19
C PRO A 444 -17.58 -15.08 21.74
N ASN A 445 -16.88 -15.83 20.88
CA ASN A 445 -15.90 -16.83 21.31
C ASN A 445 -14.45 -16.30 21.31
N ILE A 446 -14.22 -15.10 20.77
CA ILE A 446 -12.88 -14.47 20.76
C ILE A 446 -12.77 -13.53 21.97
N GLU A 447 -12.35 -14.09 23.10
CA GLU A 447 -12.25 -13.37 24.38
C GLU A 447 -11.01 -12.46 24.49
N ARG A 448 -10.16 -12.47 23.47
CA ARG A 448 -8.89 -11.74 23.48
C ARG A 448 -8.90 -10.58 22.49
N LYS A 449 -8.07 -9.60 22.80
CA LYS A 449 -7.80 -8.46 21.94
C LYS A 449 -7.09 -8.90 20.67
N CYS A 450 -7.63 -8.52 19.51
CA CYS A 450 -7.11 -8.90 18.20
C CYS A 450 -6.76 -7.67 17.36
N ILE A 451 -5.80 -7.83 16.46
CA ILE A 451 -5.35 -6.81 15.50
C ILE A 451 -5.60 -7.37 14.11
N ALA A 452 -6.59 -6.83 13.41
CA ALA A 452 -6.73 -7.03 11.98
C ALA A 452 -5.76 -6.11 11.26
N LEU A 453 -5.00 -6.64 10.29
CA LEU A 453 -3.99 -5.87 9.57
C LEU A 453 -4.07 -6.14 8.07
N VAL A 454 -3.77 -5.10 7.27
CA VAL A 454 -3.59 -5.18 5.82
C VAL A 454 -2.16 -4.78 5.51
N SER A 455 -1.41 -5.67 4.87
CA SER A 455 -0.07 -5.38 4.39
C SER A 455 -0.13 -4.47 3.16
N LEU A 456 0.60 -3.35 3.19
CA LEU A 456 0.65 -2.37 2.12
C LEU A 456 1.83 -2.62 1.18
N ASP A 457 1.98 -3.87 0.73
CA ASP A 457 2.94 -4.24 -0.30
C ASP A 457 2.35 -3.90 -1.67
N ARG A 458 2.44 -2.60 -2.02
CA ARG A 458 1.83 -2.01 -3.22
C ARG A 458 2.86 -1.50 -4.20
#